data_AF-A0A946H811-F1
#
_entry.id   AF-A0A946H811-F1
#
_cell.length_a   1.000
_cell.length_b   1.000
_cell.length_c   1.000
_cell.angle_alpha   90.00
_cell.angle_beta   90.00
_cell.angle_gamma   90.00
#
_symmetry.space_group_name_H-M   'P 1'
#
loop_
_entity.id
_entity.type
_entity.pdbx_description
1 polymer ?
#
loop_
_entity_poly.entity_id
_entity_poly.type
_entity_poly.pdbx_seq_one_letter_code
_entity_poly.pdbx_strand_id
1 'polypeptide(L)' 'YRTSKSVALIMEMNVTDFARFGYSYDIIFNQLSTYNNGSHELFIGFDFGFKKKKSVSPRYL' A
#
# COMPACT_ATOMS: atom_id res chain seq x y z
N TYR A 1 -10.70 29.66 12.34
CA TYR A 1 -9.60 28.85 11.79
C TYR A 1 -9.56 27.52 12.53
N ARG A 2 -9.99 26.41 11.90
CA ARG A 2 -9.92 25.07 12.52
C ARG A 2 -8.70 24.35 11.97
N THR A 3 -7.60 24.38 12.71
CA THR A 3 -6.41 23.58 12.37
C THR A 3 -6.70 22.14 12.76
N SER A 4 -7.34 21.38 11.87
CA SER A 4 -7.37 19.93 12.00
C SER A 4 -5.93 19.42 11.84
N LYS A 5 -5.30 19.04 12.95
CA LYS A 5 -3.97 18.41 12.95
C LYS A 5 -4.18 16.90 12.86
N SER A 6 -3.82 16.29 11.73
CA SER A 6 -3.74 14.84 11.57
C SER A 6 -2.33 14.44 11.15
N VAL A 7 -1.93 13.25 11.53
CA VAL A 7 -0.66 12.62 11.13
C VAL A 7 -0.99 11.22 10.67
N ALA A 8 -0.57 10.88 9.46
CA ALA A 8 -0.67 9.52 8.94
C ALA A 8 0.68 8.82 9.05
N LEU A 9 0.66 7.57 9.50
CA LEU A 9 1.79 6.65 9.51
C LEU A 9 1.52 5.56 8.49
N ILE A 10 2.42 5.40 7.53
CA ILE A 10 2.30 4.42 6.44
C ILE A 10 3.51 3.50 6.50
N MET A 11 3.27 2.21 6.53
CA MET A 11 4.29 1.16 6.47
C MET A 11 4.01 0.28 5.26
N GLU A 12 5.00 0.11 4.38
CA GLU A 12 4.93 -0.81 3.24
C GLU A 12 6.06 -1.83 3.36
N MET A 13 5.73 -3.10 3.10
CA MET A 13 6.64 -4.22 3.13
C MET A 13 6.47 -5.06 1.86
N ASN A 14 7.57 -5.26 1.14
CA ASN A 14 7.61 -6.21 0.04
C ASN A 14 7.93 -7.60 0.60
N VAL A 15 6.92 -8.47 0.67
CA VAL A 15 7.07 -9.85 1.18
C VAL A 15 7.80 -10.71 0.15
N THR A 16 7.49 -10.50 -1.13
CA THR A 16 8.14 -11.18 -2.26
C THR A 16 8.21 -10.24 -3.46
N ASP A 17 9.00 -10.58 -4.49
CA ASP A 17 9.06 -9.86 -5.78
C ASP A 17 7.67 -9.68 -6.44
N PHE A 18 6.74 -10.59 -6.14
CA PHE A 18 5.36 -10.57 -6.64
C PHE A 18 4.31 -10.18 -5.60
N ALA A 19 4.68 -9.92 -4.35
CA ALA A 19 3.72 -9.70 -3.27
C ALA A 19 4.14 -8.54 -2.37
N ARG A 20 3.28 -7.53 -2.29
CA ARG A 20 3.46 -6.33 -1.46
C ARG A 20 2.32 -6.23 -0.45
N PHE A 21 2.67 -5.83 0.76
CA PHE A 21 1.73 -5.60 1.85
C PHE A 21 1.96 -4.19 2.39
N GLY A 22 0.89 -3.44 2.63
CA GLY A 22 0.93 -2.11 3.18
C GLY A 22 -0.06 -1.94 4.32
N TYR A 23 0.27 -1.10 5.28
CA TYR A 23 -0.58 -0.74 6.39
C TYR A 23 -0.47 0.76 6.68
N SER A 24 -1.61 1.44 6.81
CA SER A 24 -1.70 2.86 7.05
C SER A 24 -2.55 3.12 8.30
N TYR A 25 -2.08 4.06 9.12
CA TYR A 25 -2.73 4.47 10.35
C TYR A 25 -2.82 5.99 10.42
N ASP A 26 -4.05 6.53 10.41
CA ASP A 26 -4.29 7.98 10.56
C ASP A 26 -4.60 8.33 12.03
N ILE A 27 -3.78 9.22 12.59
CA ILE A 27 -3.89 9.73 13.96
C ILE A 27 -4.35 11.18 13.90
N ILE A 28 -5.59 11.42 14.33
CA ILE A 28 -6.17 12.76 14.39
C ILE A 28 -5.89 13.36 15.77
N PHE A 29 -5.06 14.40 15.84
CA PHE A 29 -4.66 15.13 17.06
C PHE A 29 -5.61 16.30 17.40
N ASN A 30 -6.92 16.14 17.22
CA ASN A 30 -7.91 17.18 17.52
C ASN A 30 -8.78 16.79 18.73
N GLN A 31 -9.42 17.76 19.40
CA GLN A 31 -10.36 17.52 20.52
C GLN A 31 -11.57 16.63 20.17
N LEU A 32 -11.80 16.34 18.87
CA LEU A 32 -12.79 15.35 18.39
C LEU A 32 -12.23 13.91 18.27
N SER A 33 -10.95 13.69 18.60
CA SER A 33 -10.27 12.39 18.61
C SER A 33 -10.97 11.40 19.56
N THR A 34 -11.56 11.88 20.66
CA THR A 34 -12.37 11.07 21.59
C THR A 34 -13.53 10.34 20.90
N TYR A 35 -13.97 10.79 19.71
CA TYR A 35 -15.09 10.16 18.98
C TYR A 35 -14.67 9.41 17.72
N ASN A 36 -13.47 9.65 17.19
CA ASN A 36 -12.99 9.02 15.96
C ASN A 36 -11.78 8.14 16.30
N ASN A 37 -12.01 6.82 16.35
CA ASN A 37 -11.09 5.81 16.85
C ASN A 37 -9.80 5.59 16.00
N GLY A 38 -9.46 6.54 15.12
CA GLY A 38 -8.43 6.35 14.08
C GLY A 38 -8.89 5.36 12.99
N SER A 39 -8.36 5.54 11.78
CA SER A 39 -8.61 4.61 10.66
C SER A 39 -7.40 3.69 10.48
N HIS A 40 -7.65 2.38 10.45
CA HIS A 40 -6.66 1.33 10.21
C HIS A 40 -6.88 0.77 8.81
N GLU A 41 -6.10 1.25 7.84
CA GLU A 41 -6.24 0.80 6.45
C GLU A 41 -5.14 -0.22 6.15
N LEU A 42 -5.53 -1.35 5.56
CA LEU A 42 -4.58 -2.38 5.12
C LEU A 42 -4.69 -2.53 3.60
N PHE A 43 -3.53 -2.74 2.97
CA PHE A 43 -3.40 -2.88 1.54
C PHE A 43 -2.60 -4.14 1.20
N ILE A 44 -3.04 -4.88 0.19
CA ILE A 44 -2.36 -6.07 -0.31
C ILE A 44 -2.30 -5.97 -1.83
N GLY A 45 -1.10 -6.07 -2.39
CA GLY A 45 -0.88 -6.13 -3.83
C GLY A 45 -0.21 -7.44 -4.22
N PHE A 46 -0.75 -8.10 -5.24
CA PHE A 46 -0.15 -9.27 -5.86
C PHE A 46 0.12 -8.97 -7.34
N ASP A 47 1.38 -9.09 -7.74
CA ASP A 47 1.79 -9.02 -9.14
C ASP A 47 1.81 -10.44 -9.71
N PHE A 48 0.77 -10.80 -10.47
CA PHE A 48 0.79 -12.02 -11.27
C PHE A 48 1.63 -11.75 -12.52
N GLY A 49 2.95 -11.72 -12.32
CA GLY A 49 3.93 -11.81 -13.39
C GLY A 49 3.79 -13.15 -14.08
N PHE A 50 2.79 -13.29 -14.97
CA PHE A 50 2.81 -14.30 -16.00
C PHE A 50 4.15 -14.11 -16.69
N LYS A 51 5.09 -15.01 -16.43
CA LYS A 51 6.30 -15.15 -17.24
C LYS A 51 5.78 -15.37 -18.65
N LYS A 52 5.54 -14.28 -19.40
CA LYS A 52 5.32 -14.34 -20.83
C LYS A 52 6.59 -15.00 -21.31
N LYS A 53 6.48 -16.31 -21.60
CA LYS A 53 7.53 -17.06 -22.29
C LYS A 53 7.95 -16.11 -23.39
N LYS A 54 9.18 -15.57 -23.28
CA LYS A 54 9.71 -14.70 -24.32
C LYS A 54 9.49 -15.48 -25.60
N SER A 55 8.57 -14.99 -26.44
CA SER A 55 8.35 -15.57 -27.76
C SER A 55 9.59 -15.19 -28.52
N VAL A 56 10.63 -16.01 -28.34
CA VAL A 56 11.83 -15.97 -29.16
C VAL A 56 11.35 -16.40 -30.53
N SER A 57 11.02 -15.42 -31.38
CA SER A 57 10.89 -15.67 -32.79
C SER A 57 12.24 -16.24 -33.23
N PRO A 58 12.32 -17.53 -33.62
CA PRO A 58 13.55 -18.06 -34.16
C PRO A 58 13.69 -17.41 -35.53
N ARG A 59 14.46 -16.32 -35.62
CA ARG A 59 14.99 -15.86 -36.90
C ARG A 59 16.01 -16.90 -37.32
N TYR A 60 15.55 -17.86 -38.12
CA TYR A 60 16.43 -18.74 -38.88
C TYR A 60 17.12 -17.88 -39.93
N LEU A 61 18.46 -17.92 -39.94
CA LEU A 61 19.31 -17.39 -41.02
C LEU A 61 19.52 -18.47 -42.06
#